data_AF-A0A1M5RC33-F1
#
_entry.id   AF-A0A1M5RC33-F1
#
_cell.length_a   1.000
_cell.length_b   1.000
_cell.length_c   1.000
_cell.angle_alpha   90.00
_cell.angle_beta   90.00
_cell.angle_gamma   90.00
#
_symmetry.space_group_name_H-M   'P 1'
#
loop_
_entity.id
_entity.type
_entity.pdbx_description
1 polymer ?
#
loop_
_entity_poly.entity_id
_entity_poly.type
_entity_poly.pdbx_seq_one_letter_code
_entity_poly.pdbx_strand_id
1 'polypeptide(L)'
;MRRTIRKQTQADFNDRIRRLDPKFAKAKPTQRMDVKPWEVEKKRRETSESPIMMTGLGCALVLSALYGLQNPDTVRDLLLQSGWPGEFLTYAMNGLTIMAFGLVFFFLGNMFRIFNPRATGRRNAAGLVVGAIAGVVLFNSPGSYVDSAYAAIGVESIGEIFAFAQQRGTELASVDWSSVKMVSSDGK
;
A
#
# COMPACT_ATOMS: atom_id res chain seq x y z
N MET A 1 -20.08 -37.67 43.96
CA MET A 1 -20.45 -36.56 43.05
C MET A 1 -21.08 -37.12 41.79
N ARG A 2 -22.40 -36.93 41.59
CA ARG A 2 -23.14 -37.46 40.44
C ARG A 2 -23.00 -36.45 39.28
N ARG A 3 -22.18 -36.74 38.26
CA ARG A 3 -22.10 -35.90 37.05
C ARG A 3 -23.33 -36.17 36.19
N THR A 4 -24.28 -35.24 36.17
CA THR A 4 -25.40 -35.28 35.23
C THR A 4 -24.90 -34.81 33.87
N ILE A 5 -24.76 -35.76 32.94
CA ILE A 5 -24.49 -35.44 31.53
C ILE A 5 -25.79 -34.84 30.97
N ARG A 6 -25.89 -33.51 30.97
CA ARG A 6 -27.00 -32.81 30.33
C ARG A 6 -26.86 -33.01 28.82
N LYS A 7 -27.89 -33.58 28.19
CA LYS A 7 -27.95 -33.68 26.73
C LYS A 7 -27.89 -32.27 26.15
N GLN A 8 -26.93 -32.03 25.28
CA GLN A 8 -26.79 -30.75 24.61
C GLN A 8 -28.00 -30.54 23.69
N THR A 9 -28.75 -29.46 23.90
CA THR A 9 -29.90 -29.15 23.06
C THR A 9 -29.43 -28.49 21.76
N GLN A 10 -30.27 -28.53 20.72
CA GLN A 10 -29.99 -27.83 19.46
C GLN A 10 -29.85 -26.31 19.66
N ALA A 11 -30.58 -25.75 20.63
CA ALA A 11 -30.46 -24.36 21.04
C ALA A 11 -29.06 -24.06 21.63
N ASP A 12 -28.59 -24.90 22.56
CA ASP A 12 -27.25 -24.77 23.16
C ASP A 12 -26.14 -24.86 22.09
N PHE A 13 -26.32 -25.71 21.08
CA PHE A 13 -25.39 -25.83 19.96
C PHE A 13 -25.38 -24.58 19.08
N ASN A 14 -26.55 -24.08 18.70
CA ASN A 14 -26.68 -22.87 17.87
C ASN A 14 -26.12 -21.62 18.58
N ASP A 15 -26.31 -21.51 19.89
CA ASP A 15 -25.75 -20.40 20.67
C ASP A 15 -24.23 -20.47 20.78
N ARG A 16 -23.64 -21.67 20.83
CA ARG A 16 -22.17 -21.82 20.73
C ARG A 16 -21.65 -21.43 19.36
N ILE A 17 -22.32 -21.85 18.28
CA ILE A 17 -21.95 -21.45 16.92
C ILE A 17 -22.04 -19.94 16.75
N ARG A 18 -23.08 -19.28 17.29
CA ARG A 18 -23.21 -17.81 17.26
C ARG A 18 -22.05 -17.09 17.92
N ARG A 19 -21.48 -17.67 18.98
CA ARG A 19 -20.30 -17.10 19.68
C ARG A 19 -19.00 -17.38 18.94
N LEU A 20 -18.84 -18.56 18.38
CA LEU A 20 -17.61 -18.98 17.70
C LEU A 20 -17.49 -18.41 16.29
N ASP A 21 -18.59 -18.35 15.55
CA ASP A 21 -18.66 -17.80 14.20
C ASP A 21 -19.99 -17.03 13.98
N PRO A 22 -20.01 -15.73 14.33
CA PRO A 22 -21.18 -14.88 14.15
C PRO A 22 -21.58 -14.72 12.67
N LYS A 23 -20.64 -14.91 11.72
CA LYS A 23 -20.91 -14.76 10.28
C LYS A 23 -21.63 -15.99 9.75
N PHE A 24 -21.17 -17.19 10.08
CA PHE A 24 -21.86 -18.44 9.77
C PHE A 24 -23.27 -18.47 10.39
N ALA A 25 -23.41 -17.98 11.62
CA ALA A 25 -24.70 -17.90 12.30
C ALA A 25 -25.70 -16.90 11.69
N LYS A 26 -25.25 -15.95 10.87
CA LYS A 26 -26.10 -15.01 10.12
C LYS A 26 -26.54 -15.54 8.75
N ALA A 27 -25.82 -16.51 8.17
CA ALA A 27 -26.17 -17.11 6.88
C ALA A 27 -27.51 -17.88 6.96
N LYS A 28 -28.27 -17.94 5.87
CA LYS A 28 -29.55 -18.70 5.85
C LYS A 28 -29.28 -20.22 5.94
N PRO A 29 -30.16 -21.03 6.54
CA PRO A 29 -29.93 -22.46 6.75
C PRO A 29 -29.57 -23.24 5.47
N THR A 30 -30.16 -22.87 4.33
CA THR A 30 -29.86 -23.43 3.01
C THR A 30 -28.41 -23.16 2.59
N GLN A 31 -27.92 -21.94 2.81
CA GLN A 31 -26.54 -21.55 2.50
C GLN A 31 -25.50 -22.21 3.43
N ARG A 32 -25.91 -22.70 4.60
CA ARG A 32 -25.00 -23.38 5.55
C ARG A 32 -24.72 -24.83 5.17
N MET A 33 -25.69 -25.48 4.51
CA MET A 33 -25.57 -26.90 4.12
C MET A 33 -24.83 -27.08 2.80
N ASP A 34 -24.79 -26.05 1.96
CA ASP A 34 -24.04 -26.07 0.70
C ASP A 34 -22.54 -25.79 0.88
N VAL A 35 -22.12 -25.24 2.03
CA VAL A 35 -20.71 -24.96 2.33
C VAL A 35 -20.04 -26.22 2.86
N LYS A 36 -19.24 -26.89 2.02
CA LYS A 36 -18.50 -28.08 2.46
C LYS A 36 -17.35 -27.66 3.38
N PRO A 37 -17.16 -28.28 4.55
CA PRO A 37 -16.17 -27.82 5.54
C PRO A 37 -14.70 -27.93 5.07
N TRP A 38 -14.42 -28.73 4.04
CA TRP A 38 -13.10 -28.82 3.38
C TRP A 38 -13.01 -27.97 2.11
N GLU A 39 -14.12 -27.43 1.63
CA GLU A 39 -14.10 -26.17 0.90
C GLU A 39 -13.81 -25.11 1.96
N VAL A 40 -12.57 -25.10 2.44
CA VAL A 40 -11.94 -23.85 2.84
C VAL A 40 -12.31 -22.97 1.67
N GLU A 41 -13.24 -22.02 1.88
CA GLU A 41 -13.40 -20.90 0.95
C GLU A 41 -11.98 -20.64 0.57
N LYS A 42 -11.61 -20.82 -0.71
CA LYS A 42 -10.36 -20.24 -1.19
C LYS A 42 -10.57 -18.84 -0.73
N LYS A 43 -9.95 -18.48 0.40
CA LYS A 43 -9.96 -17.13 0.88
C LYS A 43 -9.28 -16.54 -0.33
N ARG A 44 -10.08 -15.92 -1.19
CA ARG A 44 -9.89 -14.50 -1.39
C ARG A 44 -9.59 -14.02 0.02
N ARG A 45 -8.29 -14.06 0.37
CA ARG A 45 -7.59 -12.81 0.56
C ARG A 45 -8.26 -11.90 -0.47
N GLU A 46 -9.35 -11.28 -0.05
CA GLU A 46 -9.62 -9.91 -0.39
C GLU A 46 -8.36 -9.19 0.11
N THR A 47 -7.22 -9.39 -0.57
CA THR A 47 -6.26 -8.34 -0.76
C THR A 47 -7.14 -7.27 -1.35
N SER A 48 -7.62 -6.38 -0.48
CA SER A 48 -8.56 -5.35 -0.87
C SER A 48 -7.92 -4.68 -2.06
N GLU A 49 -8.49 -4.88 -3.24
CA GLU A 49 -8.03 -4.14 -4.40
C GLU A 49 -8.38 -2.69 -4.09
N SER A 50 -7.37 -1.90 -3.77
CA SER A 50 -7.48 -0.48 -3.47
C SER A 50 -6.92 0.31 -4.65
N PRO A 51 -7.62 0.29 -5.81
CA PRO A 51 -7.12 0.92 -7.02
C PRO A 51 -6.81 2.40 -6.81
N ILE A 52 -7.57 3.08 -5.94
CA ILE A 52 -7.34 4.49 -5.57
C ILE A 52 -5.98 4.69 -4.89
N MET A 53 -5.63 3.83 -3.91
CA MET A 53 -4.32 3.88 -3.25
C MET A 53 -3.20 3.60 -4.25
N MET A 54 -3.43 2.67 -5.18
CA MET A 54 -2.49 2.33 -6.24
C MET A 54 -2.33 3.46 -7.26
N THR A 55 -3.39 4.22 -7.55
CA THR A 55 -3.32 5.47 -8.33
C THR A 55 -2.47 6.52 -7.63
N GLY A 56 -2.70 6.74 -6.32
CA GLY A 56 -1.86 7.65 -5.54
C GLY A 56 -0.38 7.25 -5.56
N LEU A 57 -0.11 5.96 -5.37
CA LEU A 57 1.26 5.42 -5.39
C LEU A 57 1.91 5.55 -6.77
N GLY A 58 1.19 5.24 -7.85
CA GLY A 58 1.69 5.39 -9.23
C GLY A 58 2.03 6.84 -9.55
N CYS A 59 1.18 7.78 -9.12
CA CYS A 59 1.41 9.22 -9.27
C CYS A 59 2.67 9.67 -8.51
N ALA A 60 2.76 9.32 -7.22
CA ALA A 60 3.89 9.68 -6.37
C ALA A 60 5.24 9.13 -6.88
N LEU A 61 5.26 7.90 -7.39
CA LEU A 61 6.47 7.30 -7.95
C LEU A 61 6.96 8.04 -9.20
N VAL A 62 6.05 8.43 -10.10
CA VAL A 62 6.43 9.18 -11.30
C VAL A 62 6.88 10.60 -10.96
N LEU A 63 6.14 11.29 -10.09
CA LEU A 63 6.50 12.64 -9.67
C LEU A 63 7.88 12.67 -9.00
N SER A 64 8.16 11.73 -8.09
CA SER A 64 9.47 11.66 -7.43
C SER A 64 10.60 11.35 -8.40
N ALA A 65 10.40 10.43 -9.35
CA ALA A 65 11.40 10.11 -10.37
C ALA A 65 11.67 11.29 -11.32
N LEU A 66 10.62 11.96 -11.82
CA LEU A 66 10.76 13.11 -12.71
C LEU A 66 11.40 14.31 -12.01
N TYR A 67 10.99 14.59 -10.77
CA TYR A 67 11.58 15.65 -9.97
C TYR A 67 13.07 15.40 -9.71
N GLY A 68 13.44 14.16 -9.35
CA GLY A 68 14.83 13.80 -9.11
C GLY A 68 15.72 13.83 -10.35
N LEU A 69 15.16 13.55 -11.53
CA LEU A 69 15.88 13.66 -12.80
C LEU A 69 16.05 15.12 -13.26
N GLN A 70 15.07 16.00 -13.01
CA GLN A 70 15.13 17.40 -13.45
C GLN A 70 15.98 18.27 -12.53
N ASN A 71 15.99 17.98 -11.22
CA ASN A 71 16.69 18.78 -10.21
C ASN A 71 17.72 17.93 -9.43
N PRO A 72 18.76 17.40 -10.10
CA PRO A 72 19.72 16.50 -9.48
C PRO A 72 20.50 17.16 -8.34
N ASP A 73 20.84 18.44 -8.48
CA ASP A 73 21.58 19.19 -7.45
C ASP A 73 20.76 19.39 -6.18
N THR A 74 19.46 19.67 -6.31
CA THR A 74 18.56 19.81 -5.16
C THR A 74 18.41 18.48 -4.41
N VAL A 75 18.32 17.35 -5.12
CA VAL A 75 18.29 16.03 -4.47
C VAL A 75 19.61 15.72 -3.79
N ARG A 76 20.73 16.08 -4.43
CA ARG A 76 22.06 15.94 -3.86
C ARG A 76 22.19 16.71 -2.54
N ASP A 77 21.72 17.95 -2.51
CA ASP A 77 21.76 18.79 -1.31
C ASP A 77 20.85 18.23 -0.21
N LEU A 78 19.65 17.74 -0.56
CA LEU A 78 18.76 17.07 0.39
C LEU A 78 19.39 15.81 0.98
N LEU A 79 20.09 15.01 0.17
CA LEU A 79 20.79 13.81 0.65
C LEU A 79 21.92 14.18 1.62
N LEU A 80 22.70 15.22 1.31
CA LEU A 80 23.73 15.72 2.21
C LEU A 80 23.14 16.25 3.52
N GLN A 81 22.06 17.02 3.46
CA GLN A 81 21.34 17.51 4.64
C GLN A 81 20.76 16.36 5.48
N SER A 82 20.36 15.25 4.85
CA SER A 82 19.90 14.05 5.56
C SER A 82 21.03 13.23 6.22
N GLY A 83 22.28 13.67 6.09
CA GLY A 83 23.45 13.03 6.72
C GLY A 83 24.10 11.93 5.89
N TRP A 84 23.82 11.86 4.58
CA TRP A 84 24.47 10.87 3.72
C TRP A 84 25.96 11.21 3.50
N PRO A 85 26.87 10.23 3.57
CA PRO A 85 28.27 10.47 3.28
C PRO A 85 28.46 10.84 1.80
N GLY A 86 29.26 11.87 1.53
CA GLY A 86 29.50 12.40 0.17
C GLY A 86 30.04 11.38 -0.83
N GLU A 87 30.70 10.31 -0.36
CA GLU A 87 31.20 9.22 -1.21
C GLU A 87 30.08 8.35 -1.79
N PHE A 88 28.96 8.21 -1.06
CA PHE A 88 27.80 7.43 -1.52
C PHE A 88 26.84 8.24 -2.39
N LEU A 89 26.99 9.55 -2.44
CA LEU A 89 26.15 10.43 -3.26
C LEU A 89 26.23 10.05 -4.74
N THR A 90 27.42 9.76 -5.26
CA THR A 90 27.59 9.38 -6.67
C THR A 90 26.83 8.09 -6.99
N TYR A 91 26.83 7.12 -6.09
CA TYR A 91 26.07 5.88 -6.25
C TYR A 91 24.55 6.13 -6.14
N ALA A 92 24.12 6.97 -5.21
CA ALA A 92 22.71 7.33 -5.05
C ALA A 92 22.17 8.07 -6.29
N MET A 93 22.95 9.02 -6.81
CA MET A 93 22.58 9.80 -8.00
C MET A 93 22.60 8.95 -9.28
N ASN A 94 23.51 7.99 -9.42
CA ASN A 94 23.45 7.01 -10.51
C ASN A 94 22.28 6.02 -10.34
N GLY A 95 21.94 5.69 -9.10
CA GLY A 95 20.78 4.87 -8.74
C GLY A 95 19.45 5.50 -9.15
N LEU A 96 19.35 6.83 -9.17
CA LEU A 96 18.18 7.57 -9.67
C LEU A 96 17.88 7.25 -11.14
N THR A 97 18.91 7.20 -11.99
CA THR A 97 18.77 6.85 -13.40
C THR A 97 18.33 5.39 -13.57
N ILE A 98 18.92 4.48 -12.79
CA ILE A 98 18.55 3.06 -12.78
C ILE A 98 17.10 2.89 -12.30
N MET A 99 16.69 3.62 -11.27
CA MET A 99 15.33 3.64 -10.76
C MET A 99 14.35 4.14 -11.82
N ALA A 100 14.70 5.18 -12.58
CA ALA A 100 13.87 5.68 -13.67
C ALA A 100 13.65 4.62 -14.76
N PHE A 101 14.71 3.96 -15.22
CA PHE A 101 14.58 2.85 -16.18
C PHE A 101 13.79 1.67 -15.58
N GLY A 102 14.03 1.34 -14.31
CA GLY A 102 13.28 0.31 -13.59
C GLY A 102 11.79 0.61 -13.50
N LEU A 103 11.42 1.87 -13.27
CA LEU A 103 10.03 2.33 -13.26
C LEU A 103 9.37 2.20 -14.64
N VAL A 104 10.08 2.48 -15.73
CA VAL A 104 9.57 2.25 -17.09
C VAL A 104 9.20 0.79 -17.29
N PHE A 105 10.12 -0.14 -16.98
CA PHE A 105 9.83 -1.57 -17.10
C PHE A 105 8.73 -2.04 -16.14
N PHE A 106 8.68 -1.48 -14.93
CA PHE A 106 7.62 -1.76 -13.96
C PHE A 106 6.24 -1.35 -14.49
N PHE A 107 6.09 -0.15 -15.05
CA PHE A 107 4.81 0.30 -15.61
C PHE A 107 4.45 -0.47 -16.88
N LEU A 108 5.41 -0.80 -17.74
CA LEU A 108 5.17 -1.68 -18.90
C LEU A 108 4.68 -3.07 -18.46
N GLY A 109 5.32 -3.67 -17.45
CA GLY A 109 4.88 -4.94 -16.88
C GLY A 109 3.45 -4.87 -16.32
N ASN A 110 3.10 -3.77 -15.65
CA ASN A 110 1.74 -3.53 -15.19
C ASN A 110 0.75 -3.30 -16.34
N MET A 111 1.15 -2.66 -17.45
CA MET A 111 0.33 -2.56 -18.67
C MET A 111 0.03 -3.95 -19.25
N PHE A 112 1.04 -4.80 -19.42
CA PHE A 112 0.82 -6.18 -19.87
C PHE A 112 -0.12 -6.96 -18.94
N ARG A 113 0.01 -6.73 -17.62
CA ARG A 113 -0.88 -7.32 -16.61
C ARG A 113 -2.33 -6.88 -16.76
N ILE A 114 -2.59 -5.63 -17.18
CA ILE A 114 -3.95 -5.12 -17.42
C ILE A 114 -4.63 -5.88 -18.57
N PHE A 115 -3.91 -6.14 -19.66
CA PHE A 115 -4.45 -6.82 -20.84
C PHE A 115 -4.56 -8.34 -20.70
N ASN A 116 -3.80 -8.96 -19.79
CA ASN A 116 -3.87 -10.40 -19.58
C ASN A 116 -5.09 -10.79 -18.70
N PRO A 117 -6.10 -11.48 -19.25
CA PRO A 117 -7.32 -11.83 -18.50
C PRO A 117 -7.07 -12.82 -17.36
N ARG A 118 -5.96 -13.55 -17.39
CA ARG A 118 -5.58 -14.53 -16.36
C ARG A 118 -4.75 -13.93 -15.22
N ALA A 119 -4.34 -12.66 -15.33
CA ALA A 119 -3.56 -12.01 -14.29
C ALA A 119 -4.43 -11.62 -13.08
N THR A 120 -3.90 -11.81 -11.87
CA THR A 120 -4.53 -11.34 -10.62
C THR A 120 -4.22 -9.85 -10.38
N GLY A 121 -5.06 -9.12 -9.64
CA GLY A 121 -4.75 -7.72 -9.25
C GLY A 121 -4.79 -6.69 -10.38
N ARG A 122 -5.54 -6.95 -11.46
CA ARG A 122 -5.60 -6.10 -12.66
C ARG A 122 -6.07 -4.67 -12.35
N ARG A 123 -6.99 -4.51 -11.40
CA ARG A 123 -7.48 -3.18 -10.99
C ARG A 123 -6.41 -2.35 -10.28
N ASN A 124 -5.58 -2.99 -9.46
CA ASN A 124 -4.45 -2.33 -8.81
C ASN A 124 -3.38 -1.92 -9.85
N ALA A 125 -3.09 -2.79 -10.83
CA ALA A 125 -2.21 -2.46 -11.93
C ALA A 125 -2.75 -1.31 -12.79
N ALA A 126 -4.06 -1.30 -13.06
CA ALA A 126 -4.72 -0.19 -13.74
C ALA A 126 -4.63 1.11 -12.94
N GLY A 127 -4.87 1.06 -11.63
CA GLY A 127 -4.68 2.20 -10.72
C GLY A 127 -3.25 2.75 -10.82
N LEU A 128 -2.24 1.89 -10.68
CA LEU A 128 -0.82 2.27 -10.83
C LEU A 128 -0.52 2.99 -12.15
N VAL A 129 -0.96 2.44 -13.28
CA VAL A 129 -0.70 3.02 -14.61
C VAL A 129 -1.47 4.35 -14.79
N VAL A 130 -2.72 4.42 -14.36
CA VAL A 130 -3.51 5.67 -14.41
C VAL A 130 -2.86 6.73 -13.51
N GLY A 131 -2.40 6.35 -12.32
CA GLY A 131 -1.67 7.21 -11.41
C GLY A 131 -0.40 7.77 -12.03
N ALA A 132 0.39 6.91 -12.67
CA ALA A 132 1.59 7.31 -13.38
C ALA A 132 1.32 8.35 -14.47
N ILE A 133 0.29 8.14 -15.30
CA ILE A 133 -0.13 9.09 -16.33
C ILE A 133 -0.55 10.42 -15.69
N ALA A 134 -1.36 10.38 -14.63
CA ALA A 134 -1.76 11.58 -13.91
C ALA A 134 -0.55 12.34 -13.35
N GLY A 135 0.45 11.63 -12.82
CA GLY A 135 1.72 12.21 -12.38
C GLY A 135 2.47 12.93 -13.49
N VAL A 136 2.59 12.32 -14.68
CA VAL A 136 3.20 12.98 -15.86
C VAL A 136 2.44 14.26 -16.24
N VAL A 137 1.11 14.19 -16.28
CA VAL A 137 0.28 15.36 -16.62
C VAL A 137 0.44 16.47 -15.59
N LEU A 138 0.41 16.15 -14.30
CA LEU A 138 0.63 17.11 -13.22
C LEU A 138 2.02 17.74 -13.28
N PHE A 139 3.06 16.95 -13.56
CA PHE A 139 4.42 17.46 -13.69
C PHE A 139 4.58 18.49 -14.81
N ASN A 140 3.82 18.34 -15.89
CA ASN A 140 3.83 19.26 -17.03
C ASN A 140 2.73 20.34 -16.93
N SER A 141 2.00 20.39 -15.82
CA SER A 141 0.93 21.39 -15.65
C SER A 141 1.50 22.76 -15.31
N PRO A 142 0.88 23.86 -15.77
CA PRO A 142 1.27 25.21 -15.37
C PRO A 142 1.27 25.38 -13.85
N GLY A 143 2.26 26.11 -13.31
CA GLY A 143 2.44 26.32 -11.87
C GLY A 143 1.19 26.86 -11.14
N SER A 144 0.35 27.63 -11.84
CA SER A 144 -0.93 28.13 -11.30
C SER A 144 -1.89 27.02 -10.82
N TYR A 145 -1.86 25.86 -11.45
CA TYR A 145 -2.68 24.72 -11.02
C TYR A 145 -2.12 24.08 -9.76
N VAL A 146 -0.79 24.02 -9.65
CA VAL A 146 -0.09 23.48 -8.48
C VAL A 146 -0.35 24.38 -7.26
N ASP A 147 -0.28 25.70 -7.42
CA ASP A 147 -0.59 26.67 -6.36
C ASP A 147 -2.06 26.56 -5.89
N SER A 148 -2.99 26.42 -6.84
CA SER A 148 -4.41 26.21 -6.50
C SER A 148 -4.64 24.88 -5.77
N ALA A 149 -3.86 23.84 -6.07
CA ALA A 149 -3.92 22.56 -5.39
C ALA A 149 -3.38 22.66 -3.95
N TYR A 150 -2.26 23.38 -3.74
CA TYR A 150 -1.73 23.66 -2.40
C TYR A 150 -2.74 24.42 -1.54
N ALA A 151 -3.37 25.46 -2.10
CA ALA A 151 -4.44 26.20 -1.43
C ALA A 151 -5.64 25.30 -1.07
N ALA A 152 -6.01 24.34 -1.94
CA ALA A 152 -7.13 23.43 -1.70
C ALA A 152 -6.87 22.41 -0.58
N ILE A 153 -5.61 22.02 -0.36
CA ILE A 153 -5.22 21.10 0.74
C ILE A 153 -4.81 21.84 2.02
N GLY A 154 -4.93 23.17 2.04
CA GLY A 154 -4.61 24.01 3.20
C GLY A 154 -3.12 24.09 3.52
N VAL A 155 -2.27 23.96 2.50
CA VAL A 155 -0.81 24.06 2.63
C VAL A 155 -0.35 25.31 1.91
N GLU A 156 0.43 26.15 2.57
CA GLU A 156 0.86 27.43 1.99
C GLU A 156 2.09 27.28 1.09
N SER A 157 2.92 26.26 1.34
CA SER A 157 4.08 25.98 0.50
C SER A 157 4.58 24.53 0.56
N ILE A 158 5.36 24.14 -0.45
CA ILE A 158 6.11 22.87 -0.47
C ILE A 158 7.01 22.72 0.76
N GLY A 159 7.54 23.83 1.30
CA GLY A 159 8.41 23.83 2.47
C GLY A 159 7.73 23.27 3.73
N GLU A 160 6.42 23.50 3.90
CA GLU A 160 5.66 22.96 5.02
C GLU A 160 5.48 21.44 4.90
N ILE A 161 5.31 20.93 3.68
CA ILE A 161 5.23 19.48 3.41
C ILE A 161 6.57 18.82 3.75
N PHE A 162 7.68 19.43 3.34
CA PHE A 162 9.02 18.94 3.69
C PHE A 162 9.28 18.99 5.19
N ALA A 163 8.94 20.09 5.87
CA ALA A 163 9.09 20.20 7.32
C ALA A 163 8.26 19.13 8.05
N PHE A 164 7.01 18.92 7.61
CA PHE A 164 6.15 17.86 8.14
C PHE A 164 6.73 16.46 7.89
N ALA A 165 7.20 16.19 6.67
CA ALA A 165 7.81 14.90 6.31
C ALA A 165 9.11 14.64 7.07
N GLN A 166 9.93 15.67 7.27
CA GLN A 166 11.17 15.61 8.05
C GLN A 166 10.87 15.33 9.53
N GLN A 167 9.90 16.04 10.11
CA GLN A 167 9.47 15.82 11.49
C GLN A 167 8.97 14.37 11.70
N ARG A 168 8.08 13.88 10.82
CA ARG A 168 7.60 12.50 10.86
C ARG A 168 8.69 11.46 10.56
N GLY A 169 9.62 11.79 9.68
CA GLY A 169 10.77 10.96 9.36
C GLY A 169 11.71 10.80 10.55
N THR A 170 11.95 11.86 11.32
CA THR A 170 12.72 11.77 12.56
C THR A 170 12.00 10.98 13.64
N GLU A 171 10.67 11.05 13.72
CA GLU A 171 9.87 10.19 14.61
C GLU A 171 10.03 8.70 14.23
N LEU A 172 9.99 8.37 12.93
CA LEU A 172 10.21 7.01 12.41
C LEU A 172 11.66 6.52 12.59
N ALA A 173 12.65 7.40 12.45
CA ALA A 173 14.06 7.09 12.68
C ALA A 173 14.38 6.92 14.18
N SER A 174 13.61 7.59 15.05
CA SER A 174 13.69 7.43 16.52
C SER A 174 12.99 6.18 17.04
N VAL A 175 12.33 5.40 16.17
CA VAL A 175 11.82 4.08 16.54
C VAL A 175 13.01 3.19 16.88
N ASP A 176 13.04 2.69 18.11
CA ASP A 176 14.00 1.67 18.51
C ASP A 176 13.67 0.36 17.78
N TRP A 177 14.23 0.20 16.58
CA TRP A 177 14.08 -1.01 15.77
C TRP A 177 14.58 -2.27 16.47
N SER A 178 15.40 -2.14 17.53
CA SER A 178 15.81 -3.27 18.36
C SER A 178 14.70 -3.79 19.28
N SER A 179 13.68 -2.97 19.55
CA SER A 179 12.49 -3.35 20.31
C SER A 179 11.40 -4.02 19.45
N VAL A 180 11.49 -3.92 18.12
CA VAL A 180 10.52 -4.48 17.18
C VAL A 180 10.76 -5.98 17.01
N LYS A 181 10.02 -6.80 17.75
CA LYS A 181 9.97 -8.25 17.50
C LYS A 181 9.17 -8.55 16.23
N MET A 182 9.86 -8.99 15.19
CA MET A 182 9.25 -9.58 14.00
C MET A 182 8.54 -10.89 14.41
N VAL A 183 7.21 -10.86 14.55
CA VAL A 183 6.44 -12.08 14.77
C VAL A 183 6.09 -12.67 13.40
N SER A 184 6.81 -13.72 13.02
CA SER A 184 6.42 -14.57 11.88
C SER A 184 5.15 -15.34 12.23
N SER A 185 4.16 -15.35 11.34
CA SER A 185 2.97 -16.20 11.49
C SER A 185 3.22 -17.67 11.14
N ASP A 186 4.39 -18.00 10.59
CA ASP A 186 4.82 -19.38 10.35
C ASP A 186 5.87 -19.77 11.38
N GLY A 187 5.35 -20.35 12.46
CA GLY A 187 6.09 -21.00 13.53
C GLY A 187 5.38 -22.30 13.88
N LYS A 188 5.33 -23.21 12.90
CA LYS A 188 5.16 -24.66 13.10
C LYS A 188 6.11 -25.37 12.16
#